data_AF-K6V3E8-F1
#
_entry.id   AF-K6V3E8-F1
#
_cell.length_a   1.000
_cell.length_b   1.000
_cell.length_c   1.000
_cell.angle_alpha   90.00
_cell.angle_beta   90.00
_cell.angle_gamma   90.00
#
_symmetry.space_group_name_H-M   'P 1'
#
loop_
_entity.id
_entity.type
_entity.pdbx_description
1 polymer ?
#
loop_
_entity_poly.entity_id
_entity_poly.type
_entity_poly.pdbx_seq_one_letter_code
_entity_poly.pdbx_strand_id
1 'polypeptide(L)'
;MSGVRSQGDPGTNSIVLASEQFYNNLDREHEDLSNYSNHCDIKTWGKKNEHQLKEICKKFVRYLETSMELNFVDPAYDVCILLNYWLYDKLTKIFPGENNSEYIRKAFGSLQLVWHNLYYYSGKSNHNKCNPNFKTVNHQDWDKRKKLYDYYVDYDYLSKMAIFHHDKCEYYKKINEMSSLYEYFKGKCLTEEYNCPHFFDKFQIESREYKLENLGCQTQMEQEISADAAKTRDSRSY
;
A
#
# COMPACT_ATOMS: atom_id res chain seq x y z
N MET A 1 -30.28 -41.60 -18.11
CA MET A 1 -29.03 -40.82 -18.31
C MET A 1 -29.31 -39.41 -17.84
N SER A 2 -28.97 -39.12 -16.59
CA SER A 2 -29.29 -37.88 -15.91
C SER A 2 -28.10 -36.93 -16.08
N GLY A 3 -28.28 -35.85 -16.84
CA GLY A 3 -27.30 -34.79 -17.00
C GLY A 3 -27.28 -33.90 -15.76
N VAL A 4 -26.19 -33.97 -15.00
CA VAL A 4 -25.93 -33.10 -13.86
C VAL A 4 -25.58 -31.71 -14.37
N ARG A 5 -26.38 -30.71 -13.99
CA ARG A 5 -26.00 -29.30 -14.03
C ARG A 5 -24.84 -29.10 -13.06
N SER A 6 -23.68 -28.74 -13.58
CA SER A 6 -22.63 -28.10 -12.78
C SER A 6 -23.19 -26.78 -12.27
N GLN A 7 -23.47 -26.72 -10.97
CA GLN A 7 -23.61 -25.46 -10.25
C GLN A 7 -22.23 -24.81 -10.21
N GLY A 8 -22.15 -23.59 -10.72
CA GLY A 8 -20.99 -22.74 -10.54
C GLY A 8 -20.76 -22.47 -9.06
N ASP A 9 -19.50 -22.50 -8.68
CA ASP A 9 -18.99 -22.13 -7.36
C ASP A 9 -19.48 -20.72 -6.99
N PRO A 10 -20.12 -20.48 -5.83
CA PRO A 10 -20.48 -19.15 -5.39
C PRO A 10 -19.18 -18.42 -5.05
N GLY A 11 -18.73 -17.58 -5.99
CA GLY A 11 -17.48 -16.84 -5.89
C GLY A 11 -17.32 -16.15 -4.54
N THR A 12 -16.13 -16.29 -3.98
CA THR A 12 -15.59 -15.40 -2.97
C THR A 12 -15.71 -13.97 -3.49
N ASN A 13 -16.71 -13.23 -3.02
CA ASN A 13 -16.79 -11.78 -3.22
C ASN A 13 -15.61 -11.16 -2.45
N SER A 14 -14.45 -11.08 -3.10
CA SER A 14 -13.27 -10.45 -2.53
C SER A 14 -13.62 -9.02 -2.17
N ILE A 15 -13.39 -8.64 -0.91
CA ILE A 15 -13.46 -7.23 -0.48
C ILE A 15 -12.56 -6.43 -1.41
N VAL A 16 -13.11 -5.41 -2.06
CA VAL A 16 -12.35 -4.56 -2.97
C VAL A 16 -11.95 -3.29 -2.21
N LEU A 17 -10.67 -3.19 -1.87
CA LEU A 17 -10.12 -2.06 -1.12
C LEU A 17 -9.56 -0.98 -2.06
N ALA A 18 -9.67 0.29 -1.67
CA ALA A 18 -9.21 1.41 -2.48
C ALA A 18 -7.67 1.40 -2.59
N SER A 19 -6.97 1.06 -1.51
CA SER A 19 -5.51 0.87 -1.53
C SER A 19 -5.10 -0.26 -2.49
N GLU A 20 -5.81 -1.39 -2.48
CA GLU A 20 -5.55 -2.52 -3.38
C GLU A 20 -5.82 -2.16 -4.84
N GLN A 21 -6.94 -1.48 -5.13
CA GLN A 21 -7.25 -0.98 -6.46
C GLN A 21 -6.17 -0.03 -6.98
N PHE A 22 -5.68 0.87 -6.12
CA PHE A 22 -4.60 1.80 -6.45
C PHE A 22 -3.35 1.06 -6.91
N TYR A 23 -2.87 0.08 -6.14
CA TYR A 23 -1.69 -0.70 -6.52
C TYR A 23 -1.91 -1.56 -7.76
N ASN A 24 -3.08 -2.17 -7.91
CA ASN A 24 -3.43 -2.96 -9.10
C ASN A 24 -3.43 -2.10 -10.37
N ASN A 25 -3.90 -0.86 -10.29
CA ASN A 25 -3.89 0.08 -11.41
C ASN A 25 -2.46 0.47 -11.82
N LEU A 26 -1.56 0.65 -10.86
CA LEU A 26 -0.14 0.90 -11.11
C LEU A 26 0.57 -0.33 -11.69
N ASP A 27 0.19 -1.53 -11.25
CA ASP A 27 0.80 -2.78 -11.69
C ASP A 27 0.37 -3.20 -13.10
N ARG A 28 -0.82 -2.77 -13.54
CA ARG A 28 -1.36 -3.06 -14.85
C ARG A 28 -0.44 -2.59 -15.98
N GLU A 29 -0.35 -3.41 -17.02
CA GLU A 29 0.24 -3.01 -18.30
C GLU A 29 -0.76 -2.14 -19.08
N HIS A 30 -0.34 -0.94 -19.46
CA HIS A 30 -1.15 -0.02 -20.26
C HIS A 30 -0.56 0.10 -21.67
N GLU A 31 -1.42 0.13 -22.67
CA GLU A 31 -1.01 0.17 -24.09
C GLU A 31 -0.16 1.41 -24.42
N ASP A 32 -0.38 2.51 -23.69
CA ASP A 32 0.32 3.78 -23.86
C ASP A 32 1.66 3.86 -23.10
N LEU A 33 2.10 2.81 -22.38
CA LEU A 33 3.34 2.85 -21.58
C LEU A 33 4.59 3.21 -22.40
N SER A 34 4.63 2.82 -23.67
CA SER A 34 5.74 3.11 -24.57
C SER A 34 5.93 4.61 -24.81
N ASN A 35 4.87 5.41 -24.70
CA ASN A 35 4.90 6.87 -24.88
C ASN A 35 5.79 7.58 -23.85
N TYR A 36 5.99 6.96 -22.68
CA TYR A 36 6.77 7.54 -21.58
C TYR A 36 8.25 7.12 -21.57
N SER A 37 8.70 6.35 -22.57
CA SER A 37 10.07 5.80 -22.61
C SER A 37 11.14 6.88 -22.56
N ASN A 38 10.96 7.97 -23.34
CA ASN A 38 11.92 9.07 -23.42
C ASN A 38 12.15 9.77 -22.07
N HIS A 39 11.12 9.86 -21.21
CA HIS A 39 11.26 10.44 -19.87
C HIS A 39 12.15 9.58 -18.96
N CYS A 40 12.22 8.29 -19.25
CA CYS A 40 12.95 7.29 -18.48
C CYS A 40 14.32 6.95 -19.06
N ASP A 41 14.73 7.54 -20.18
CA ASP A 41 16.05 7.34 -20.79
C ASP A 41 17.12 8.25 -20.18
N ILE A 42 17.34 8.07 -18.88
CA ILE A 42 18.37 8.78 -18.11
C ILE A 42 19.57 7.88 -17.81
N LYS A 43 20.75 8.49 -17.74
CA LYS A 43 22.02 7.76 -17.55
C LYS A 43 22.22 7.19 -16.14
N THR A 44 21.41 7.62 -15.17
CA THR A 44 21.65 7.35 -13.73
C THR A 44 21.10 6.02 -13.23
N TRP A 45 20.33 5.27 -14.04
CA TRP A 45 19.79 3.96 -13.65
C TRP A 45 20.88 2.93 -13.32
N GLY A 46 22.09 3.12 -13.85
CA GLY A 46 23.15 2.12 -13.77
C GLY A 46 22.88 0.92 -14.69
N LYS A 47 23.85 0.02 -14.83
CA LYS A 47 23.74 -1.14 -15.74
C LYS A 47 22.89 -2.29 -15.17
N LYS A 48 22.83 -2.41 -13.84
CA LYS A 48 22.12 -3.51 -13.17
C LYS A 48 20.62 -3.19 -13.14
N ASN A 49 19.80 -4.13 -13.61
CA ASN A 49 18.34 -4.04 -13.59
C ASN A 49 17.77 -2.82 -14.35
N GLU A 50 18.53 -2.24 -15.29
CA GLU A 50 18.16 -1.02 -16.02
C GLU A 50 16.77 -1.13 -16.66
N HIS A 51 16.50 -2.24 -17.35
CA HIS A 51 15.21 -2.47 -17.99
C HIS A 51 14.05 -2.44 -16.99
N GLN A 52 14.16 -3.16 -15.87
CA GLN A 52 13.11 -3.21 -14.85
C GLN A 52 12.88 -1.83 -14.19
N LEU A 53 13.96 -1.06 -13.98
CA LEU A 53 13.88 0.30 -13.47
C LEU A 53 13.19 1.26 -14.44
N LYS A 54 13.48 1.14 -15.75
CA LYS A 54 12.81 1.91 -16.79
C LYS A 54 11.31 1.58 -16.86
N GLU A 55 10.92 0.31 -16.71
CA GLU A 55 9.50 -0.06 -16.67
C GLU A 55 8.77 0.54 -15.46
N ILE A 56 9.37 0.53 -14.27
CA ILE A 56 8.82 1.22 -13.09
C ILE A 56 8.70 2.73 -13.36
N CYS A 57 9.74 3.33 -13.95
CA CYS A 57 9.73 4.75 -14.30
C CYS A 57 8.58 5.09 -15.26
N LYS A 58 8.34 4.30 -16.31
CA LYS A 58 7.24 4.56 -17.26
C LYS A 58 5.88 4.56 -16.55
N LYS A 59 5.65 3.57 -15.69
CA LYS A 59 4.42 3.48 -14.88
C LYS A 59 4.27 4.66 -13.93
N PHE A 60 5.36 5.07 -13.28
CA PHE A 60 5.41 6.26 -12.43
C PHE A 60 5.07 7.55 -13.21
N VAL A 61 5.75 7.82 -14.32
CA VAL A 61 5.50 9.01 -15.15
C VAL A 61 4.08 9.03 -15.68
N ARG A 62 3.60 7.89 -16.20
CA ARG A 62 2.21 7.74 -16.64
C ARG A 62 1.22 8.10 -15.55
N TYR A 63 1.42 7.59 -14.33
CA TYR A 63 0.56 7.92 -13.20
C TYR A 63 0.54 9.42 -12.91
N LEU A 64 1.71 10.07 -12.90
CA LEU A 64 1.79 11.52 -12.66
C LEU A 64 1.08 12.38 -13.71
N GLU A 65 1.09 11.92 -14.97
CA GLU A 65 0.47 12.66 -16.08
C GLU A 65 -1.03 12.38 -16.24
N THR A 66 -1.47 11.15 -15.95
CA THR A 66 -2.84 10.70 -16.24
C THR A 66 -3.77 10.62 -15.02
N SER A 67 -3.23 10.54 -13.80
CA SER A 67 -4.09 10.38 -12.62
C SER A 67 -4.86 11.66 -12.31
N MET A 68 -6.18 11.50 -12.21
CA MET A 68 -7.09 12.55 -11.74
C MET A 68 -7.00 12.76 -10.22
N GLU A 69 -6.58 11.74 -9.46
CA GLU A 69 -6.47 11.79 -7.99
C GLU A 69 -5.48 12.87 -7.54
N LEU A 70 -4.47 13.13 -8.37
CA LEU A 70 -3.45 14.16 -8.15
C LEU A 70 -3.95 15.60 -8.29
N ASN A 71 -5.19 15.78 -8.76
CA ASN A 71 -5.78 17.11 -8.98
C ASN A 71 -6.86 17.45 -7.94
N PHE A 72 -7.12 16.59 -6.96
CA PHE A 72 -8.06 16.89 -5.89
C PHE A 72 -7.49 17.97 -4.96
N VAL A 73 -8.30 19.00 -4.70
CA VAL A 73 -7.92 20.16 -3.86
C VAL A 73 -7.84 19.79 -2.37
N ASP A 74 -8.69 18.86 -1.93
CA ASP A 74 -8.75 18.37 -0.55
C ASP A 74 -9.04 16.86 -0.56
N PRO A 75 -8.03 16.02 -0.85
CA PRO A 75 -8.22 14.58 -0.91
C PRO A 75 -8.35 14.00 0.51
N ALA A 76 -9.22 12.99 0.67
CA ALA A 76 -9.41 12.29 1.94
C ALA A 76 -8.13 11.62 2.49
N TYR A 77 -7.12 11.43 1.63
CA TYR A 77 -5.80 10.93 1.97
C TYR A 77 -4.77 11.40 0.94
N ASP A 78 -3.50 11.41 1.31
CA ASP A 78 -2.41 11.75 0.40
C ASP A 78 -2.04 10.55 -0.48
N VAL A 79 -2.41 10.62 -1.76
CA VAL A 79 -2.13 9.57 -2.74
C VAL A 79 -0.63 9.42 -3.06
N CYS A 80 0.18 10.45 -2.80
CA CYS A 80 1.62 10.39 -2.99
C CYS A 80 2.28 9.43 -2.00
N ILE A 81 1.71 9.24 -0.81
CA ILE A 81 2.22 8.27 0.16
C ILE A 81 2.04 6.85 -0.38
N LEU A 82 0.88 6.52 -0.96
CA LEU A 82 0.65 5.23 -1.63
C LEU A 82 1.64 5.02 -2.77
N LEU A 83 1.82 6.03 -3.63
CA LEU A 83 2.75 5.95 -4.75
C LEU A 83 4.20 5.71 -4.28
N ASN A 84 4.63 6.39 -3.22
CA ASN A 84 5.97 6.19 -2.65
C ASN A 84 6.16 4.79 -2.06
N TYR A 85 5.16 4.23 -1.39
CA TYR A 85 5.23 2.85 -0.91
C TYR A 85 5.20 1.85 -2.05
N TRP A 86 4.44 2.09 -3.11
CA TRP A 86 4.47 1.26 -4.32
C TRP A 86 5.86 1.25 -4.96
N LEU A 87 6.46 2.43 -5.16
CA LEU A 87 7.83 2.55 -5.68
C LEU A 87 8.82 1.77 -4.81
N TYR A 88 8.74 1.93 -3.48
CA TYR A 88 9.62 1.24 -2.56
C TYR A 88 9.45 -0.29 -2.63
N ASP A 89 8.22 -0.80 -2.62
CA ASP A 89 7.91 -2.23 -2.75
C ASP A 89 8.43 -2.83 -4.07
N LYS A 90 8.31 -2.11 -5.19
CA LYS A 90 8.87 -2.59 -6.47
C LYS A 90 10.39 -2.61 -6.45
N LEU A 91 11.02 -1.59 -5.87
CA LEU A 91 12.47 -1.51 -5.80
C LEU A 91 13.08 -2.55 -4.84
N THR A 92 12.43 -2.87 -3.73
CA THR A 92 12.89 -3.96 -2.84
C THR A 92 12.81 -5.33 -3.51
N LYS A 93 11.82 -5.55 -4.39
CA LYS A 93 11.71 -6.77 -5.21
C LYS A 93 12.78 -6.86 -6.29
N ILE A 94 13.17 -5.73 -6.90
CA ILE A 94 14.28 -5.67 -7.87
C ILE A 94 15.63 -5.89 -7.19
N PHE A 95 15.79 -5.41 -5.95
CA PHE A 95 17.03 -5.49 -5.20
C PHE A 95 16.84 -6.27 -3.89
N PRO A 96 16.67 -7.60 -3.93
CA PRO A 96 16.43 -8.41 -2.72
C PRO A 96 17.68 -8.50 -1.83
N GLY A 97 17.53 -8.24 -0.53
CA GLY A 97 18.59 -8.44 0.49
C GLY A 97 18.88 -7.22 1.38
N GLU A 98 19.41 -7.47 2.58
CA GLU A 98 19.57 -6.48 3.67
C GLU A 98 20.54 -5.32 3.34
N ASN A 99 21.49 -5.52 2.41
CA ASN A 99 22.51 -4.51 2.06
C ASN A 99 22.19 -3.70 0.79
N ASN A 100 20.97 -3.79 0.25
CA ASN A 100 20.63 -3.15 -1.02
C ASN A 100 19.98 -1.75 -0.88
N SER A 101 19.92 -1.21 0.34
CA SER A 101 19.40 0.13 0.59
C SER A 101 20.07 1.21 -0.27
N GLU A 102 21.36 1.04 -0.60
CA GLU A 102 22.07 1.95 -1.49
C GLU A 102 21.55 1.91 -2.94
N TYR A 103 21.23 0.73 -3.47
CA TYR A 103 20.67 0.59 -4.81
C TYR A 103 19.26 1.18 -4.89
N ILE A 104 18.43 0.90 -3.88
CA ILE A 104 17.08 1.47 -3.78
C ILE A 104 17.18 3.00 -3.69
N ARG A 105 18.09 3.53 -2.86
CA ARG A 105 18.34 4.97 -2.75
C ARG A 105 18.76 5.59 -4.09
N LYS A 106 19.64 4.94 -4.85
CA LYS A 106 20.07 5.41 -6.19
C LYS A 106 18.92 5.37 -7.20
N ALA A 107 18.07 4.34 -7.15
CA ALA A 107 16.88 4.25 -7.99
C ALA A 107 15.88 5.36 -7.67
N PHE A 108 15.62 5.64 -6.38
CA PHE A 108 14.82 6.81 -5.98
C PHE A 108 15.43 8.12 -6.46
N GLY A 109 16.75 8.30 -6.35
CA GLY A 109 17.43 9.49 -6.88
C GLY A 109 17.25 9.66 -8.40
N SER A 110 17.21 8.55 -9.13
CA SER A 110 16.94 8.56 -10.58
C SER A 110 15.47 8.94 -10.87
N LEU A 111 14.51 8.39 -10.13
CA LEU A 111 13.10 8.78 -10.22
C LEU A 111 12.88 10.26 -9.88
N GLN A 112 13.59 10.78 -8.87
CA GLN A 112 13.59 12.21 -8.52
C GLN A 112 14.13 13.08 -9.65
N LEU A 113 15.18 12.62 -10.36
CA LEU A 113 15.69 13.32 -11.53
C LEU A 113 14.67 13.37 -12.67
N VAL A 114 13.98 12.25 -12.95
CA VAL A 114 12.88 12.22 -13.94
C VAL A 114 11.80 13.21 -13.55
N TRP A 115 11.34 13.15 -12.30
CA TRP A 115 10.34 14.06 -11.76
C TRP A 115 10.75 15.53 -11.88
N HIS A 116 12.00 15.84 -11.54
CA HIS A 116 12.57 17.19 -11.63
C HIS A 116 12.56 17.70 -13.07
N ASN A 117 12.91 16.85 -14.05
CA ASN A 117 12.87 17.24 -15.46
C ASN A 117 11.44 17.52 -15.96
N LEU A 118 10.44 16.81 -15.43
CA LEU A 118 9.02 17.01 -15.78
C LEU A 118 8.44 18.30 -15.19
N TYR A 119 8.76 18.62 -13.94
CA TYR A 119 8.01 19.64 -13.17
C TYR A 119 8.84 20.85 -12.71
N TYR A 120 10.16 20.75 -12.58
CA TYR A 120 10.98 21.89 -12.12
C TYR A 120 11.34 22.85 -13.25
N TYR A 121 11.77 22.33 -14.41
CA TYR A 121 12.22 23.16 -15.54
C TYR A 121 11.13 23.49 -16.56
N SER A 122 9.94 22.89 -16.45
CA SER A 122 8.91 23.00 -17.49
C SER A 122 8.07 24.28 -17.43
N GLY A 123 8.24 25.13 -16.41
CA GLY A 123 7.41 26.33 -16.22
C GLY A 123 5.91 26.03 -16.00
N LYS A 124 5.52 24.76 -15.95
CA LYS A 124 4.15 24.30 -15.70
C LYS A 124 3.87 24.45 -14.20
N SER A 125 3.14 25.50 -13.84
CA SER A 125 2.73 25.85 -12.48
C SER A 125 1.67 24.91 -11.87
N ASN A 126 1.78 23.58 -12.03
CA ASN A 126 0.87 22.64 -11.38
C ASN A 126 1.63 21.98 -10.22
N HIS A 127 1.56 22.66 -9.07
CA HIS A 127 2.53 22.63 -7.99
C HIS A 127 2.57 21.32 -7.17
N ASN A 128 3.52 20.43 -7.50
CA ASN A 128 3.95 19.22 -6.77
C ASN A 128 3.08 17.96 -6.90
N LYS A 129 3.10 17.34 -8.08
CA LYS A 129 2.58 15.97 -8.23
C LYS A 129 3.62 14.94 -7.77
N CYS A 130 3.49 14.48 -6.52
CA CYS A 130 4.20 13.36 -5.89
C CYS A 130 5.70 13.22 -6.20
N ASN A 131 6.52 14.09 -5.60
CA ASN A 131 7.97 13.90 -5.61
C ASN A 131 8.35 12.61 -4.87
N PRO A 132 9.05 11.64 -5.51
CA PRO A 132 9.53 10.45 -4.83
C PRO A 132 10.47 10.82 -3.68
N ASN A 133 10.31 10.20 -2.52
CA ASN A 133 11.11 10.49 -1.34
C ASN A 133 11.55 9.20 -0.64
N PHE A 134 12.79 8.80 -0.89
CA PHE A 134 13.37 7.63 -0.23
C PHE A 134 13.36 7.73 1.30
N LYS A 135 13.57 8.92 1.86
CA LYS A 135 13.68 9.11 3.32
C LYS A 135 12.36 8.86 4.05
N THR A 136 11.22 9.00 3.39
CA THR A 136 9.90 8.80 4.01
C THR A 136 9.45 7.35 4.01
N VAL A 137 10.12 6.49 3.23
CA VAL A 137 9.76 5.06 3.08
C VAL A 137 10.87 4.11 3.52
N ASN A 138 12.13 4.56 3.59
CA ASN A 138 13.27 3.76 4.02
C ASN A 138 13.33 3.65 5.56
N HIS A 139 12.40 2.88 6.12
CA HIS A 139 12.35 2.54 7.54
C HIS A 139 12.45 1.02 7.72
N GLN A 140 12.99 0.55 8.85
CA GLN A 140 13.07 -0.88 9.15
C GLN A 140 11.68 -1.55 9.16
N ASP A 141 10.66 -0.81 9.56
CA ASP A 141 9.26 -1.22 9.65
C ASP A 141 8.40 -0.64 8.51
N TRP A 142 8.99 -0.33 7.35
CA TRP A 142 8.28 0.26 6.22
C TRP A 142 7.06 -0.55 5.78
N ASP A 143 7.11 -1.88 5.90
CA ASP A 143 6.04 -2.80 5.56
C ASP A 143 4.82 -2.61 6.48
N LYS A 144 5.06 -2.43 7.78
CA LYS A 144 4.02 -2.09 8.76
C LYS A 144 3.48 -0.69 8.53
N ARG A 145 4.34 0.27 8.18
CA ARG A 145 3.91 1.66 7.90
C ARG A 145 3.03 1.72 6.66
N LYS A 146 3.41 0.99 5.61
CA LYS A 146 2.59 0.81 4.41
C LYS A 146 1.23 0.25 4.76
N LYS A 147 1.19 -0.90 5.47
CA LYS A 147 -0.08 -1.53 5.88
C LYS A 147 -0.97 -0.61 6.72
N LEU A 148 -0.36 0.14 7.64
CA LEU A 148 -1.08 1.14 8.43
C LEU A 148 -1.70 2.20 7.50
N TYR A 149 -0.93 2.74 6.56
CA TYR A 149 -1.46 3.73 5.62
C TYR A 149 -2.50 3.17 4.64
N ASP A 150 -2.34 1.94 4.18
CA ASP A 150 -3.35 1.24 3.37
C ASP A 150 -4.69 1.18 4.14
N TYR A 151 -4.64 0.86 5.44
CA TYR A 151 -5.84 0.93 6.29
C TYR A 151 -6.37 2.34 6.51
N TYR A 152 -5.50 3.36 6.61
CA TYR A 152 -5.98 4.75 6.62
C TYR A 152 -6.92 4.97 5.44
N VAL A 153 -6.46 4.61 4.24
CA VAL A 153 -7.18 4.80 2.98
C VAL A 153 -8.49 4.02 2.96
N ASP A 154 -8.49 2.80 3.50
CA ASP A 154 -9.63 1.89 3.44
C ASP A 154 -10.61 2.00 4.62
N TYR A 155 -10.26 2.76 5.67
CA TYR A 155 -10.97 2.78 6.94
C TYR A 155 -12.47 3.06 6.79
N ASP A 156 -12.83 4.14 6.10
CA ASP A 156 -14.23 4.58 5.99
C ASP A 156 -15.10 3.50 5.33
N TYR A 157 -14.56 2.82 4.33
CA TYR A 157 -15.24 1.73 3.65
C TYR A 157 -15.39 0.52 4.59
N LEU A 158 -14.29 0.09 5.21
CA LEU A 158 -14.28 -1.05 6.13
C LEU A 158 -15.23 -0.83 7.32
N SER A 159 -15.18 0.35 7.93
CA SER A 159 -16.01 0.72 9.07
C SER A 159 -17.50 0.72 8.70
N LYS A 160 -17.87 1.37 7.57
CA LYS A 160 -19.26 1.35 7.09
C LYS A 160 -19.73 -0.06 6.79
N MET A 161 -18.94 -0.88 6.11
CA MET A 161 -19.31 -2.25 5.76
C MET A 161 -19.45 -3.13 7.01
N ALA A 162 -18.59 -2.96 8.02
CA ALA A 162 -18.72 -3.66 9.30
C ALA A 162 -20.05 -3.33 9.98
N ILE A 163 -20.45 -2.04 9.98
CA ILE A 163 -21.73 -1.59 10.57
C ILE A 163 -22.94 -2.15 9.80
N PHE A 164 -22.94 -2.05 8.46
CA PHE A 164 -24.07 -2.48 7.65
C PHE A 164 -24.19 -4.00 7.52
N HIS A 165 -23.07 -4.71 7.57
CA HIS A 165 -22.98 -6.17 7.45
C HIS A 165 -22.40 -6.79 8.72
N HIS A 166 -23.09 -6.58 9.84
CA HIS A 166 -22.68 -7.04 11.17
C HIS A 166 -22.45 -8.56 11.29
N ASP A 167 -23.04 -9.36 10.41
CA ASP A 167 -22.87 -10.81 10.30
C ASP A 167 -21.63 -11.21 9.50
N LYS A 168 -21.04 -10.28 8.74
CA LYS A 168 -19.84 -10.51 7.93
C LYS A 168 -18.58 -10.11 8.70
N CYS A 169 -18.02 -11.10 9.41
CA CYS A 169 -16.84 -10.88 10.25
C CYS A 169 -15.54 -10.57 9.49
N GLU A 170 -15.52 -10.67 8.16
CA GLU A 170 -14.37 -10.29 7.33
C GLU A 170 -13.94 -8.82 7.51
N TYR A 171 -14.90 -7.89 7.62
CA TYR A 171 -14.60 -6.46 7.83
C TYR A 171 -14.03 -6.23 9.23
N TYR A 172 -14.63 -6.88 10.24
CA TYR A 172 -14.16 -6.82 11.62
C TYR A 172 -12.74 -7.41 11.78
N LYS A 173 -12.43 -8.52 11.09
CA LYS A 173 -11.08 -9.10 11.06
C LYS A 173 -10.06 -8.10 10.55
N LYS A 174 -10.31 -7.46 9.40
CA LYS A 174 -9.41 -6.42 8.84
C LYS A 174 -9.24 -5.23 9.80
N ILE A 175 -10.31 -4.76 10.44
CA ILE A 175 -10.25 -3.66 11.43
C ILE A 175 -9.43 -4.07 12.67
N ASN A 176 -9.60 -5.29 13.15
CA ASN A 176 -8.87 -5.81 14.32
C ASN A 176 -7.38 -6.05 14.06
N GLU A 177 -7.00 -6.53 12.87
CA GLU A 177 -5.60 -6.59 12.44
C GLU A 177 -4.94 -5.20 12.49
N MET A 178 -5.71 -4.16 12.16
CA MET A 178 -5.24 -2.78 12.10
C MET A 178 -5.17 -2.12 13.48
N SER A 179 -6.05 -2.51 14.41
CA SER A 179 -5.91 -2.20 15.84
C SER A 179 -4.53 -2.62 16.38
N SER A 180 -4.08 -3.83 16.02
CA SER A 180 -2.78 -4.34 16.46
C SER A 180 -1.60 -3.52 15.87
N LEU A 181 -1.70 -3.12 14.60
CA LEU A 181 -0.71 -2.24 13.96
C LEU A 181 -0.71 -0.84 14.58
N TYR A 182 -1.87 -0.29 14.87
CA TYR A 182 -2.00 1.01 15.50
C TYR A 182 -1.35 1.04 16.89
N GLU A 183 -1.63 0.05 17.75
CA GLU A 183 -1.01 -0.02 19.08
C GLU A 183 0.52 -0.22 19.00
N TYR A 184 1.03 -0.94 17.99
CA TYR A 184 2.47 -1.03 17.71
C TYR A 184 3.08 0.37 17.47
N PHE A 185 2.49 1.18 16.60
CA PHE A 185 2.99 2.53 16.31
C PHE A 185 2.76 3.48 17.47
N LYS A 186 1.62 3.39 18.18
CA LYS A 186 1.34 4.18 19.37
C LYS A 186 2.43 3.98 20.42
N GLY A 187 2.80 2.75 20.73
CA GLY A 187 3.88 2.46 21.68
C GLY A 187 5.25 2.97 21.20
N LYS A 188 5.56 2.80 19.92
CA LYS A 188 6.85 3.24 19.34
C LYS A 188 6.99 4.76 19.25
N CYS A 189 5.95 5.47 18.85
CA CYS A 189 5.94 6.93 18.71
C CYS A 189 6.06 7.69 20.04
N LEU A 190 5.91 7.02 21.18
CA LEU A 190 6.19 7.59 22.50
C LEU A 190 7.70 7.67 22.81
N THR A 191 8.55 7.01 22.01
CA THR A 191 10.00 7.00 22.23
C THR A 191 10.68 8.08 21.40
N GLU A 192 11.53 8.90 22.01
CA GLU A 192 12.17 10.05 21.36
C GLU A 192 13.08 9.65 20.17
N GLU A 193 13.68 8.46 20.22
CA GLU A 193 14.58 7.96 19.17
C GLU A 193 13.83 7.44 17.93
N TYR A 194 12.54 7.14 18.06
CA TYR A 194 11.77 6.54 16.99
C TYR A 194 11.15 7.60 16.08
N ASN A 195 11.45 7.51 14.78
CA ASN A 195 10.84 8.37 13.79
C ASN A 195 9.39 7.95 13.51
N CYS A 196 8.42 8.56 14.19
CA CYS A 196 7.00 8.27 14.01
C CYS A 196 6.52 8.54 12.58
N PRO A 197 5.63 7.73 11.98
CA PRO A 197 5.05 8.05 10.68
C PRO A 197 4.35 9.41 10.72
N HIS A 198 4.70 10.32 9.81
CA HIS A 198 4.16 11.69 9.82
C HIS A 198 2.62 11.77 9.70
N PHE A 199 1.98 10.73 9.17
CA PHE A 199 0.54 10.63 9.07
C PHE A 199 -0.12 10.01 10.31
N PHE A 200 0.65 9.52 11.29
CA PHE A 200 0.13 8.82 12.46
C PHE A 200 -0.77 9.70 13.33
N ASP A 201 -0.43 10.97 13.49
CA ASP A 201 -1.23 11.90 14.29
C ASP A 201 -2.61 12.16 13.66
N LYS A 202 -2.73 12.08 12.33
CA LYS A 202 -4.02 12.23 11.64
C LYS A 202 -5.00 11.13 12.03
N PHE A 203 -4.53 9.90 12.24
CA PHE A 203 -5.38 8.81 12.72
C PHE A 203 -6.01 9.10 14.08
N GLN A 204 -5.25 9.73 14.97
CA GLN A 204 -5.72 10.10 16.30
C GLN A 204 -6.77 11.20 16.23
N ILE A 205 -6.49 12.25 15.47
CA ILE A 205 -7.36 13.43 15.32
C ILE A 205 -8.69 13.05 14.70
N GLU A 206 -8.69 12.19 13.68
CA GLU A 206 -9.89 11.82 12.94
C GLU A 206 -10.75 10.77 13.66
N SER A 207 -10.34 10.33 14.86
CA SER A 207 -11.05 9.29 15.63
C SER A 207 -11.48 8.12 14.74
N ARG A 208 -10.57 7.66 13.87
CA ARG A 208 -10.77 6.44 13.09
C ARG A 208 -10.67 5.26 14.05
N GLU A 209 -11.72 5.09 14.86
CA GLU A 209 -11.87 4.12 15.92
C GLU A 209 -11.57 2.72 15.37
N TYR A 210 -10.37 2.26 15.70
CA TYR A 210 -9.86 0.93 15.46
C TYR A 210 -10.58 -0.16 16.30
N LYS A 211 -11.70 0.20 16.93
CA LYS A 211 -12.49 -0.65 17.83
C LYS A 211 -13.96 -0.53 17.48
N LEU A 212 -14.40 -1.37 16.55
CA LEU A 212 -15.81 -1.70 16.41
C LEU A 212 -16.13 -2.90 17.31
N GLU A 213 -17.00 -2.70 18.29
CA GLU A 213 -17.48 -3.78 19.15
C GLU A 213 -18.49 -4.64 18.39
N ASN A 214 -18.19 -5.93 18.22
CA ASN A 214 -19.14 -6.93 17.74
C ASN A 214 -18.81 -8.28 18.39
N LEU A 215 -19.56 -8.61 19.44
CA LEU A 215 -19.36 -9.81 20.25
C LEU A 215 -19.45 -11.11 19.44
N GLY A 216 -20.34 -11.14 18.43
CA GLY A 216 -20.50 -12.30 17.55
C GLY A 216 -19.24 -12.58 16.74
N CYS A 217 -18.71 -11.55 16.07
CA CYS A 217 -17.47 -11.67 15.31
C CYS A 217 -16.23 -11.84 16.19
N GLN A 218 -16.19 -11.23 17.38
CA GLN A 218 -15.14 -11.47 18.37
C GLN A 218 -15.08 -12.94 18.77
N THR A 219 -16.23 -13.52 19.12
CA THR A 219 -16.34 -14.93 19.50
C THR A 219 -15.89 -15.85 18.36
N GLN A 220 -16.32 -15.56 17.12
CA GLN A 220 -15.90 -16.33 15.95
C GLN A 220 -14.38 -16.28 15.73
N MET A 221 -13.76 -15.11 15.84
CA MET A 221 -12.31 -14.95 15.68
C MET A 221 -11.53 -15.71 16.77
N GLU A 222 -11.98 -15.67 18.02
CA GLU A 222 -11.35 -16.41 19.13
C GLU A 222 -11.40 -17.93 18.92
N GLN A 223 -12.52 -18.43 18.39
CA GLN A 223 -12.67 -19.84 18.02
C GLN A 223 -11.72 -20.24 16.89
N GLU A 224 -11.60 -19.42 15.84
CA GLU A 224 -10.68 -19.66 14.73
C GLU A 224 -9.20 -19.68 15.19
N ILE A 225 -8.79 -18.72 16.00
CA ILE A 225 -7.43 -18.66 16.59
C ILE A 225 -7.15 -19.91 17.42
N SER A 226 -8.10 -20.32 18.25
CA SER A 226 -7.98 -21.51 19.09
C SER A 226 -7.86 -22.80 18.27
N ALA A 227 -8.65 -22.91 17.20
CA ALA A 227 -8.61 -24.05 16.29
C ALA A 227 -7.27 -24.14 15.54
N ASP A 228 -6.74 -23.03 15.05
CA ASP A 228 -5.46 -23.02 14.34
C ASP A 228 -4.27 -23.27 15.28
N ALA A 229 -4.33 -22.81 16.52
CA ALA A 229 -3.36 -23.17 17.55
C ALA A 229 -3.36 -24.68 17.84
N ALA A 230 -4.54 -25.32 17.88
CA ALA A 230 -4.66 -26.77 18.05
C ALA A 230 -4.08 -27.54 16.86
N LYS A 231 -4.42 -27.18 15.62
CA LYS A 231 -3.84 -27.79 14.40
C LYS A 231 -2.31 -27.66 14.35
N THR A 232 -1.78 -26.49 14.73
CA THR A 232 -0.34 -26.25 14.76
C THR A 232 0.36 -27.15 15.78
N ARG A 233 -0.27 -27.41 16.94
CA ARG A 233 0.25 -28.34 17.94
C ARG A 233 0.27 -29.77 17.41
N ASP A 234 -0.82 -30.22 16.80
CA ASP A 234 -0.92 -31.58 16.24
C ASP A 234 0.09 -31.82 15.11
N SER A 235 0.35 -30.81 14.27
CA SER A 235 1.36 -30.87 13.20
C SER A 235 2.83 -30.91 13.68
N ARG A 236 3.11 -30.50 14.92
CA ARG A 236 4.45 -30.52 15.53
C ARG A 236 4.73 -31.79 16.34
N SER A 237 3.72 -32.63 16.53
CA SER A 237 3.80 -33.92 17.23
C SER A 237 4.07 -35.12 16.30
N TYR A 238 4.33 -34.88 15.01
CA TYR A 238 4.74 -35.89 14.02
C TYR A 238 6.15 -35.63 13.51
#